data_AF-A0A358DDV9-F1
#
_entry.id   AF-A0A358DDV9-F1
#
_cell.length_a   1.000
_cell.length_b   1.000
_cell.length_c   1.000
_cell.angle_alpha   90.00
_cell.angle_beta   90.00
_cell.angle_gamma   90.00
#
_symmetry.space_group_name_H-M   'P 1'
#
loop_
_entity.id
_entity.type
_entity.pdbx_description
1 polymer ?
#
loop_
_entity_poly.entity_id
_entity_poly.type
_entity_poly.pdbx_seq_one_letter_code
_entity_poly.pdbx_strand_id
1 'polypeptide(L)'
;TAGTRKIYTRYGRDIAGDDIGAYFSYDVKAGETIEVQIGVSFVSTANARENLEAEQNGFQFDKVRTAARESWEKELARVGIEGGTADQKVVFYTALYHALIHPNLFNDVNGQYPAMESDKILTSGAGRYTVFSLWDTYRNVHQMLSLLYPEKQLDMVRSMVDMYKESGWLPKW
;
A
#
# COMPACT_ATOMS: atom_id res chain seq x y z
N THR A 1 28.04 -29.68 12.12
CA THR A 1 27.02 -29.95 11.09
C THR A 1 27.08 -28.83 10.07
N ALA A 2 27.52 -29.14 8.85
CA ALA A 2 27.69 -28.16 7.77
C ALA A 2 26.32 -27.55 7.43
N GLY A 3 26.06 -26.35 7.91
CA GLY A 3 24.76 -25.69 7.83
C GLY A 3 24.44 -25.26 6.41
N THR A 4 23.20 -25.49 6.00
CA THR A 4 22.60 -25.15 4.70
C THR A 4 22.56 -23.65 4.38
N ARG A 5 23.20 -22.79 5.18
CA ARG A 5 23.17 -21.32 5.04
C ARG A 5 24.58 -20.75 5.22
N LYS A 6 25.03 -19.98 4.24
CA LYS A 6 26.32 -19.28 4.26
C LYS A 6 26.10 -17.83 4.65
N ILE A 7 26.65 -17.43 5.80
CA ILE A 7 26.57 -16.04 6.28
C ILE A 7 27.66 -15.22 5.61
N TYR A 8 27.26 -14.13 4.96
CA TYR A 8 28.16 -13.18 4.31
C TYR A 8 28.24 -11.90 5.16
N THR A 9 29.37 -11.67 5.84
CA THR A 9 29.54 -10.54 6.77
C THR A 9 30.15 -9.28 6.15
N ARG A 10 30.65 -9.35 4.91
CA ARG A 10 31.33 -8.24 4.19
C ARG A 10 31.05 -8.23 2.68
N TYR A 11 29.88 -8.71 2.26
CA TYR A 11 29.55 -8.80 0.83
C TYR A 11 28.95 -7.49 0.33
N GLY A 12 29.58 -6.90 -0.70
CA GLY A 12 29.17 -5.64 -1.31
C GLY A 12 28.79 -5.78 -2.78
N ARG A 13 28.28 -6.94 -3.20
CA ARG A 13 27.69 -7.17 -4.53
C ARG A 13 26.22 -7.56 -4.37
N ASP A 14 25.49 -7.50 -5.47
CA ASP A 14 24.12 -7.99 -5.52
C ASP A 14 24.05 -9.49 -5.20
N ILE A 15 23.08 -9.87 -4.39
CA ILE A 15 22.72 -11.26 -4.09
C ILE A 15 21.47 -11.57 -4.90
N ALA A 16 21.48 -12.69 -5.65
CA ALA A 16 20.36 -13.15 -6.47
C ALA A 16 20.08 -14.63 -6.21
N GLY A 17 18.82 -15.04 -6.30
CA GLY A 17 18.34 -16.37 -5.96
C GLY A 17 16.94 -16.35 -5.32
N ASP A 18 16.35 -17.53 -5.16
CA ASP A 18 14.95 -17.68 -4.74
C ASP A 18 14.76 -17.79 -3.20
N ASP A 19 15.86 -17.93 -2.45
CA ASP A 19 15.87 -17.99 -0.98
C ASP A 19 16.92 -17.00 -0.44
N ILE A 20 16.54 -15.72 -0.41
CA ILE A 20 17.37 -14.62 0.09
C ILE A 20 16.72 -14.05 1.34
N GLY A 21 17.54 -13.83 2.37
CA GLY A 21 17.15 -13.10 3.57
C GLY A 21 18.28 -12.21 4.05
N ALA A 22 17.92 -11.21 4.85
CA ALA A 22 18.87 -10.37 5.56
C ALA A 22 18.76 -10.64 7.07
N TYR A 23 19.91 -10.63 7.75
CA TYR A 23 19.98 -10.71 9.20
C TYR A 23 20.79 -9.51 9.71
N PHE A 24 20.20 -8.78 10.64
CA PHE A 24 20.80 -7.63 11.29
C PHE A 24 20.95 -7.91 12.78
N SER A 25 22.10 -7.59 13.35
CA SER A 25 22.38 -7.69 14.78
C SER A 25 22.90 -6.35 15.28
N TYR A 26 22.40 -5.93 16.44
CA TYR A 26 22.73 -4.66 17.07
C TYR A 26 23.04 -4.90 18.54
N ASP A 27 24.04 -4.20 19.08
CA ASP A 27 24.29 -4.14 20.51
C ASP A 27 23.39 -3.07 21.11
N VAL A 28 22.39 -3.47 21.90
CA VAL A 28 21.40 -2.56 22.51
C VAL A 28 21.41 -2.65 24.03
N LYS A 29 21.08 -1.55 24.70
CA LYS A 29 20.87 -1.52 26.16
C LYS A 29 19.44 -1.91 26.51
N ALA A 30 19.22 -2.31 27.77
CA ALA A 30 17.89 -2.54 28.28
C ALA A 30 17.03 -1.27 28.15
N GLY A 31 15.89 -1.38 27.46
CA GLY A 31 14.97 -0.28 27.19
C GLY A 31 15.28 0.56 25.95
N GLU A 32 16.32 0.22 25.18
CA GLU A 32 16.62 0.86 23.89
C GLU A 32 15.71 0.31 22.78
N THR A 33 15.20 1.20 21.93
CA THR A 33 14.29 0.88 20.83
C THR A 33 15.01 1.00 19.49
N ILE A 34 14.87 -0.01 18.64
CA ILE A 34 15.29 0.07 17.24
C ILE A 34 14.05 0.37 16.40
N GLU A 35 14.07 1.51 15.72
CA GLU A 35 13.03 1.87 14.75
C GLU A 35 13.47 1.47 13.35
N VAL A 36 12.53 0.94 12.57
CA VAL A 36 12.78 0.48 11.19
C VAL A 36 11.79 1.15 10.26
N GLN A 37 12.33 1.68 9.17
CA GLN A 37 11.57 2.28 8.09
C GLN A 37 11.70 1.43 6.83
N ILE A 38 10.59 1.22 6.12
CA ILE A 38 10.54 0.39 4.92
C ILE A 38 9.79 1.16 3.84
N GLY A 39 10.45 1.41 2.72
CA GLY A 39 9.82 1.86 1.48
C GLY A 39 9.66 0.68 0.53
N VAL A 40 8.57 0.68 -0.24
CA VAL A 40 8.27 -0.35 -1.24
C VAL A 40 8.00 0.35 -2.57
N SER A 41 8.40 -0.28 -3.67
CA SER A 41 8.08 0.13 -5.03
C SER A 41 8.01 -1.12 -5.91
N PHE A 42 7.10 -1.10 -6.89
CA PHE A 42 7.03 -2.11 -7.95
C PHE A 42 7.93 -1.78 -9.15
N VAL A 43 8.61 -0.62 -9.13
CA VAL A 43 9.44 -0.12 -10.24
C VAL A 43 10.93 -0.29 -9.93
N SER A 44 11.40 0.24 -8.81
CA SER A 44 12.84 0.19 -8.48
C SER A 44 13.14 0.46 -7.00
N THR A 45 14.34 0.06 -6.55
CA THR A 45 14.85 0.41 -5.22
C THR A 45 15.08 1.92 -5.04
N ALA A 46 15.34 2.64 -6.13
CA ALA A 46 15.48 4.10 -6.10
C ALA A 46 14.12 4.77 -5.84
N ASN A 47 13.06 4.31 -6.50
CA ASN A 47 11.70 4.78 -6.26
C ASN A 47 11.23 4.40 -4.85
N ALA A 48 11.55 3.20 -4.36
CA ALA A 48 11.24 2.81 -2.98
C ALA A 48 11.88 3.77 -1.95
N ARG A 49 13.10 4.23 -2.22
CA ARG A 49 13.79 5.25 -1.41
C ARG A 49 13.12 6.61 -1.55
N GLU A 50 12.76 7.04 -2.76
CA GLU A 50 12.04 8.29 -3.01
C GLU A 50 10.70 8.31 -2.27
N ASN A 51 9.93 7.22 -2.32
CA ASN A 51 8.69 7.06 -1.56
C ASN A 51 8.93 7.26 -0.05
N LEU A 52 9.96 6.59 0.49
CA LEU A 52 10.29 6.69 1.91
C LEU A 52 10.70 8.11 2.31
N GLU A 53 11.52 8.77 1.50
CA GLU A 53 11.98 10.15 1.74
C GLU A 53 10.83 11.17 1.62
N ALA A 54 9.91 10.98 0.69
CA ALA A 54 8.76 11.86 0.51
C ALA A 54 7.72 11.70 1.65
N GLU A 55 7.45 10.46 2.08
CA GLU A 55 6.37 10.17 3.03
C GLU A 55 6.82 10.22 4.49
N GLN A 56 8.11 9.99 4.78
CA GLN A 56 8.63 9.84 6.13
C GLN A 56 9.89 10.69 6.41
N ASN A 57 10.02 11.85 5.75
CA ASN A 57 11.10 12.79 6.06
C ASN A 57 11.06 13.22 7.54
N GLY A 58 12.20 13.17 8.23
CA GLY A 58 12.27 13.51 9.66
C GLY A 58 11.51 12.55 10.57
N PHE A 59 11.47 11.27 10.18
CA PHE A 59 10.73 10.19 10.83
C PHE A 59 10.78 10.19 12.36
N GLN A 60 9.60 10.02 12.96
CA GLN A 60 9.38 9.74 14.37
C GLN A 60 8.19 8.79 14.47
N PHE A 61 8.37 7.61 15.05
CA PHE A 61 7.34 6.56 15.04
C PHE A 61 5.98 7.05 15.56
N ASP A 62 5.97 7.75 16.69
CA ASP A 62 4.73 8.28 17.28
C ASP A 62 4.04 9.31 16.40
N LYS A 63 4.80 10.14 15.65
CA LYS A 63 4.21 11.09 14.70
C LYS A 63 3.54 10.36 13.53
N VAL A 64 4.20 9.34 12.98
CA VAL A 64 3.64 8.52 11.91
C VAL A 64 2.38 7.80 12.38
N ARG A 65 2.39 7.21 13.59
CA ARG A 65 1.22 6.56 14.19
C ARG A 65 0.05 7.53 14.35
N THR A 66 0.31 8.73 14.86
CA THR A 66 -0.73 9.76 15.06
C THR A 66 -1.30 10.23 13.72
N ALA A 67 -0.45 10.55 12.75
CA ALA A 67 -0.88 10.95 11.41
C ALA A 67 -1.73 9.86 10.73
N ALA A 68 -1.36 8.58 10.87
CA ALA A 68 -2.15 7.47 10.36
C ALA A 68 -3.54 7.39 11.03
N ARG A 69 -3.61 7.57 12.36
CA ARG A 69 -4.87 7.59 13.10
C ARG A 69 -5.77 8.76 12.66
N GLU A 70 -5.21 9.95 12.50
CA GLU A 70 -5.94 11.13 12.04
C GLU A 70 -6.46 10.95 10.60
N SER A 71 -5.65 10.35 9.72
CA SER A 71 -6.09 10.02 8.36
C SER A 71 -7.26 9.02 8.37
N TRP A 72 -7.21 8.00 9.24
CA TRP A 72 -8.32 7.05 9.37
C TRP A 72 -9.57 7.71 9.94
N GLU A 73 -9.43 8.55 10.96
CA GLU A 73 -10.56 9.29 11.53
C GLU A 73 -11.25 10.14 10.46
N LYS A 74 -10.47 10.85 9.62
CA LYS A 74 -11.01 11.65 8.52
C LYS A 74 -11.80 10.82 7.51
N GLU A 75 -11.31 9.65 7.12
CA GLU A 75 -12.03 8.80 6.15
C GLU A 75 -13.28 8.18 6.79
N LEU A 76 -13.18 7.64 8.01
CA LEU A 76 -14.32 7.02 8.70
C LEU A 76 -15.41 8.04 9.06
N ALA A 77 -15.03 9.29 9.39
CA ALA A 77 -15.95 10.37 9.71
C ALA A 77 -16.81 10.84 8.53
N ARG A 78 -16.55 10.38 7.30
CA ARG A 78 -17.46 10.64 6.16
C ARG A 78 -18.87 10.08 6.38
N VAL A 79 -19.03 9.10 7.29
CA VAL A 79 -20.34 8.57 7.67
C VAL A 79 -20.55 8.71 9.17
N GLY A 80 -21.44 9.63 9.55
CA GLY A 80 -21.96 9.75 10.91
C GLY A 80 -23.17 8.84 11.12
N ILE A 81 -23.16 8.03 12.18
CA ILE A 81 -24.29 7.18 12.57
C ILE A 81 -24.86 7.59 13.92
N GLU A 82 -26.19 7.62 14.02
CA GLU A 82 -26.92 7.87 15.26
C GLU A 82 -27.69 6.61 15.71
N GLY A 83 -27.90 6.47 17.03
CA GLY A 83 -28.52 5.28 17.62
C GLY A 83 -27.57 4.06 17.69
N GLY A 84 -28.16 2.88 17.90
CA GLY A 84 -27.45 1.60 18.04
C GLY A 84 -26.68 1.43 19.36
N THR A 85 -26.31 0.19 19.68
CA THR A 85 -25.42 -0.12 20.81
C THR A 85 -23.96 0.21 20.46
N ALA A 86 -23.09 0.30 21.47
CA ALA A 86 -21.65 0.47 21.26
C ALA A 86 -21.08 -0.62 20.32
N ASP A 87 -21.49 -1.87 20.51
CA ASP A 87 -21.04 -3.00 19.68
C ASP A 87 -21.48 -2.86 18.21
N GLN A 88 -22.70 -2.37 17.97
CA GLN A 88 -23.18 -2.12 16.60
C GLN A 88 -22.37 -1.03 15.90
N LYS A 89 -21.94 0.00 16.64
CA LYS A 89 -21.05 1.05 16.10
C LYS A 89 -19.66 0.49 15.77
N VAL A 90 -19.12 -0.40 16.62
CA VAL A 90 -17.85 -1.09 16.35
C VAL A 90 -17.96 -1.93 15.08
N VAL A 91 -19.03 -2.72 14.94
CA VAL A 91 -19.27 -3.51 13.72
C VAL A 91 -19.32 -2.62 12.49
N PHE A 92 -20.06 -1.51 12.55
CA PHE A 92 -20.19 -0.58 11.42
C PHE A 92 -18.84 0.01 11.00
N TYR A 93 -18.10 0.65 11.91
CA TYR A 93 -16.85 1.30 11.56
C TYR A 93 -15.74 0.30 11.21
N THR A 94 -15.77 -0.90 11.77
CA THR A 94 -14.86 -1.99 11.35
C THR A 94 -15.17 -2.45 9.93
N ALA A 95 -16.45 -2.59 9.56
CA ALA A 95 -16.85 -2.94 8.21
C ALA A 95 -16.47 -1.84 7.20
N LEU A 96 -16.66 -0.56 7.56
CA LEU A 96 -16.23 0.56 6.73
C LEU A 96 -14.71 0.59 6.56
N TYR A 97 -13.94 0.37 7.63
CA TYR A 97 -12.48 0.20 7.55
C TYR A 97 -12.09 -0.92 6.58
N HIS A 98 -12.69 -2.10 6.68
CA HIS A 98 -12.42 -3.22 5.77
C HIS A 98 -12.78 -2.91 4.30
N ALA A 99 -13.79 -2.07 4.06
CA ALA A 99 -14.15 -1.66 2.71
C ALA A 99 -13.18 -0.61 2.11
N LEU A 100 -12.27 -0.05 2.90
CA LEU A 100 -11.35 1.03 2.50
C LEU A 100 -9.88 0.62 2.42
N ILE A 101 -9.52 -0.58 2.90
CA ILE A 101 -8.13 -1.07 2.81
C ILE A 101 -7.75 -1.54 1.39
N HIS A 102 -8.73 -1.72 0.50
CA HIS A 102 -8.54 -2.02 -0.93
C HIS A 102 -9.55 -1.24 -1.77
N PRO A 103 -9.29 -1.00 -3.07
CA PRO A 103 -8.06 -1.26 -3.84
C PRO A 103 -6.80 -0.50 -3.38
N ASN A 104 -5.61 -0.99 -3.73
CA ASN A 104 -4.33 -0.42 -3.30
C ASN A 104 -3.76 0.58 -4.32
N LEU A 105 -3.14 1.66 -3.84
CA LEU A 105 -2.31 2.53 -4.68
C LEU A 105 -1.09 1.72 -5.17
N PHE A 106 -0.81 1.81 -6.46
CA PHE A 106 0.17 0.98 -7.16
C PHE A 106 1.35 1.77 -7.74
N ASN A 107 1.15 3.06 -8.05
CA ASN A 107 2.25 3.91 -8.49
C ASN A 107 3.04 4.50 -7.32
N ASP A 108 4.31 4.78 -7.57
CA ASP A 108 5.21 5.50 -6.68
C ASP A 108 4.83 6.99 -6.58
N VAL A 109 5.46 7.73 -5.64
CA VAL A 109 5.21 9.17 -5.42
C VAL A 109 5.52 10.02 -6.65
N ASN A 110 6.43 9.56 -7.51
CA ASN A 110 6.77 10.20 -8.80
C ASN A 110 5.79 9.82 -9.94
N GLY A 111 4.75 9.03 -9.65
CA GLY A 111 3.72 8.58 -10.58
C GLY A 111 4.08 7.32 -11.38
N GLN A 112 5.29 6.78 -11.26
CA GLN A 112 5.71 5.61 -12.03
C GLN A 112 5.06 4.31 -11.56
N TYR A 113 4.75 3.43 -12.51
CA TYR A 113 4.24 2.07 -12.27
C TYR A 113 4.62 1.14 -13.44
N PRO A 114 4.72 -0.18 -13.21
CA PRO A 114 4.90 -1.14 -14.29
C PRO A 114 3.58 -1.32 -15.08
N ALA A 115 3.68 -1.25 -16.40
CA ALA A 115 2.54 -1.47 -17.29
C ALA A 115 2.12 -2.94 -17.29
N MET A 116 0.81 -3.16 -17.44
CA MET A 116 0.24 -4.50 -17.54
C MET A 116 0.75 -5.23 -18.81
N GLU A 117 1.06 -6.52 -18.67
CA GLU A 117 1.51 -7.40 -19.77
C GLU A 117 2.76 -6.89 -20.54
N SER A 118 3.61 -6.07 -19.93
CA SER A 118 4.87 -5.63 -20.56
C SER A 118 5.93 -5.20 -19.55
N ASP A 119 7.19 -5.09 -20.00
CA ASP A 119 8.30 -4.58 -19.17
C ASP A 119 8.40 -3.04 -19.16
N LYS A 120 7.37 -2.34 -19.65
CA LYS A 120 7.38 -0.87 -19.72
C LYS A 120 7.05 -0.28 -18.37
N ILE A 121 7.76 0.80 -18.01
CA ILE A 121 7.37 1.68 -16.93
C ILE A 121 6.63 2.87 -17.52
N LEU A 122 5.44 3.14 -17.00
CA LEU A 122 4.61 4.27 -17.38
C LEU A 122 4.45 5.22 -16.19
N THR A 123 3.98 6.44 -16.46
CA THR A 123 3.73 7.45 -15.42
C THR A 123 2.26 7.84 -15.45
N SER A 124 1.61 7.78 -14.29
CA SER A 124 0.24 8.25 -14.10
C SER A 124 0.21 9.68 -13.57
N GLY A 125 -0.73 10.49 -14.05
CA GLY A 125 -1.01 11.83 -13.51
C GLY A 125 -1.98 11.82 -12.32
N ALA A 126 -2.49 10.65 -11.94
CA ALA A 126 -3.43 10.44 -10.84
C ALA A 126 -3.13 9.10 -10.13
N GLY A 127 -3.91 8.72 -9.12
CA GLY A 127 -3.69 7.44 -8.44
C GLY A 127 -3.92 6.25 -9.37
N ARG A 128 -2.88 5.44 -9.61
CA ARG A 128 -2.96 4.13 -10.25
C ARG A 128 -3.30 3.10 -9.18
N TYR A 129 -4.41 2.38 -9.34
CA TYR A 129 -4.84 1.36 -8.38
C TYR A 129 -4.72 -0.07 -8.92
N THR A 130 -4.56 -1.03 -8.01
CA THR A 130 -4.56 -2.49 -8.26
C THR A 130 -5.29 -3.24 -7.14
N VAL A 131 -5.36 -4.57 -7.20
CA VAL A 131 -6.19 -5.44 -6.34
C VAL A 131 -7.68 -5.22 -6.60
N PHE A 132 -8.11 -5.59 -7.80
CA PHE A 132 -9.48 -5.41 -8.27
C PHE A 132 -10.25 -6.74 -8.23
N SER A 133 -10.73 -7.14 -7.04
CA SER A 133 -11.59 -8.34 -6.88
C SER A 133 -13.02 -8.10 -7.41
N LEU A 134 -13.12 -7.77 -8.70
CA LEU A 134 -14.30 -7.18 -9.32
C LEU A 134 -15.49 -8.12 -9.35
N TRP A 135 -15.28 -9.44 -9.30
CA TRP A 135 -16.39 -10.37 -9.16
C TRP A 135 -17.17 -10.12 -7.87
N ASP A 136 -16.52 -9.70 -6.78
CA ASP A 136 -17.15 -9.39 -5.49
C ASP A 136 -17.52 -7.92 -5.36
N THR A 137 -16.55 -7.03 -5.60
CA THR A 137 -16.63 -5.61 -5.20
C THR A 137 -17.58 -4.79 -6.07
N TYR A 138 -17.92 -5.27 -7.28
CA TYR A 138 -18.91 -4.60 -8.13
C TYR A 138 -20.32 -4.62 -7.52
N ARG A 139 -20.59 -5.46 -6.52
CA ARG A 139 -21.93 -5.63 -5.93
C ARG A 139 -22.28 -4.54 -4.92
N ASN A 140 -21.28 -4.02 -4.20
CA ASN A 140 -21.52 -3.05 -3.12
C ASN A 140 -20.36 -2.04 -2.93
N VAL A 141 -19.10 -2.47 -2.95
CA VAL A 141 -17.95 -1.62 -2.61
C VAL A 141 -17.82 -0.49 -3.62
N HIS A 142 -17.86 -0.75 -4.92
CA HIS A 142 -17.70 0.32 -5.92
C HIS A 142 -18.88 1.31 -5.94
N GLN A 143 -20.10 0.86 -5.64
CA GLN A 143 -21.26 1.74 -5.44
C GLN A 143 -21.06 2.62 -4.21
N MET A 144 -20.65 2.03 -3.08
CA MET A 144 -20.35 2.76 -1.85
C MET A 144 -19.24 3.81 -2.09
N LEU A 145 -18.14 3.42 -2.74
CA LEU A 145 -17.04 4.32 -3.09
C LEU A 145 -17.51 5.45 -4.02
N SER A 146 -18.39 5.16 -4.98
CA SER A 146 -18.95 6.20 -5.87
C SER A 146 -19.75 7.27 -5.11
N LEU A 147 -20.38 6.90 -3.99
CA LEU A 147 -21.18 7.81 -3.16
C LEU A 147 -20.33 8.56 -2.14
N LEU A 148 -19.44 7.84 -1.44
CA LEU A 148 -18.74 8.35 -0.27
C LEU A 148 -17.31 8.84 -0.58
N TYR A 149 -16.65 8.28 -1.60
CA TYR A 149 -15.25 8.52 -1.97
C TYR A 149 -15.09 8.69 -3.50
N PRO A 150 -15.86 9.58 -4.15
CA PRO A 150 -15.94 9.65 -5.60
C PRO A 150 -14.60 9.95 -6.28
N GLU A 151 -13.69 10.67 -5.61
CA GLU A 151 -12.36 10.96 -6.14
C GLU A 151 -11.52 9.68 -6.29
N LYS A 152 -11.55 8.80 -5.26
CA LYS A 152 -10.85 7.51 -5.30
C LYS A 152 -11.46 6.59 -6.34
N GLN A 153 -12.79 6.55 -6.43
CA GLN A 153 -13.49 5.73 -7.41
C GLN A 153 -13.18 6.18 -8.85
N LEU A 154 -13.04 7.49 -9.10
CA LEU A 154 -12.66 8.01 -10.41
C LEU A 154 -11.27 7.53 -10.82
N ASP A 155 -10.30 7.58 -9.91
CA ASP A 155 -8.94 7.10 -10.16
C ASP A 155 -8.88 5.58 -10.35
N MET A 156 -9.72 4.82 -9.65
CA MET A 156 -9.91 3.38 -9.89
C MET A 156 -10.48 3.10 -11.29
N VAL A 157 -11.48 3.86 -11.74
CA VAL A 157 -12.05 3.71 -13.10
C VAL A 157 -11.01 4.07 -14.17
N ARG A 158 -10.24 5.15 -13.97
CA ARG A 158 -9.12 5.49 -14.86
C ARG A 158 -8.10 4.35 -14.92
N SER A 159 -7.76 3.78 -13.78
CA SER A 159 -6.88 2.61 -13.69
C SER A 159 -7.40 1.42 -14.50
N MET A 160 -8.69 1.08 -14.40
CA MET A 160 -9.28 0.00 -15.19
C MET A 160 -9.24 0.29 -16.70
N VAL A 161 -9.48 1.54 -17.11
CA VAL A 161 -9.39 1.97 -18.51
C VAL A 161 -7.95 1.89 -19.03
N ASP A 162 -6.96 2.27 -18.22
CA ASP A 162 -5.56 2.18 -18.61
C ASP A 162 -5.09 0.72 -18.70
N MET A 163 -5.52 -0.16 -17.77
CA MET A 163 -5.32 -1.61 -17.89
C MET A 163 -5.87 -2.16 -19.23
N TYR A 164 -7.04 -1.69 -19.68
CA TYR A 164 -7.58 -2.07 -20.98
C TYR A 164 -6.72 -1.58 -22.15
N LYS A 165 -6.19 -0.35 -22.10
CA LYS A 165 -5.29 0.16 -23.15
C LYS A 165 -3.95 -0.58 -23.16
N GLU A 166 -3.46 -1.01 -22.01
CA GLU A 166 -2.19 -1.71 -21.83
C GLU A 166 -2.29 -3.18 -22.28
N SER A 167 -3.36 -3.89 -21.87
CA SER A 167 -3.50 -5.35 -22.05
C SER A 167 -4.52 -5.79 -23.10
N GLY A 168 -5.38 -4.87 -23.57
CA GLY A 168 -6.50 -5.14 -24.48
C GLY A 168 -7.80 -5.60 -23.81
N TRP A 169 -7.82 -5.76 -22.48
CA TRP A 169 -9.00 -6.21 -21.73
C TRP A 169 -9.17 -5.43 -20.42
N LEU A 170 -10.42 -5.22 -19.99
CA LEU A 170 -10.68 -4.73 -18.64
C LEU A 170 -10.25 -5.79 -17.60
N PRO A 171 -9.78 -5.38 -16.42
CA PRO A 171 -9.40 -6.30 -15.35
C PRO A 171 -10.60 -7.14 -14.90
N LYS A 172 -10.32 -8.37 -14.47
CA LYS A 172 -11.32 -9.30 -13.92
C LYS A 172 -11.10 -9.56 -12.44
N TRP A 173 -9.84 -9.74 -12.04
CA TRP A 173 -9.40 -10.01 -10.68
C TRP A 173 -7.98 -9.46 -10.49
#